data_AF-A0A1I4SSZ6-F1
#
_entry.id   AF-A0A1I4SSZ6-F1
#
_cell.length_a   1.000
_cell.length_b   1.000
_cell.length_c   1.000
_cell.angle_alpha   90.00
_cell.angle_beta   90.00
_cell.angle_gamma   90.00
#
_symmetry.space_group_name_H-M   'P 1'
#
loop_
_entity.id
_entity.type
_entity.pdbx_description
1 polymer ?
#
loop_
_entity_poly.entity_id
_entity_poly.type
_entity_poly.pdbx_seq_one_letter_code
_entity_poly.pdbx_strand_id
1 'polypeptide(L)'
;MKVKILSLLALITFSGSFAFALGNASRIPMSIAHFKLGEPIDKYAASINAGFPFHDADYPYLTHYEILPFEGFSGGFVATGNCTGSSKIVRIKLKYADSSEEFFQRIKKELEKRYGKPQVYRGDPFHVFVSWKWRFEDKKGKVVSMILEHYSGRGEEYASGTAIKLNYISEIRREESCFKKHRIGIAPDGSGKKSTKALDIDYFLPY
;
A
#
# COMPACT_ATOMS: atom_id res chain seq x y z
N MET A 1 50.99 -53.37 40.51
CA MET A 1 49.96 -54.13 39.77
C MET A 1 48.63 -53.39 39.90
N LYS A 2 47.87 -53.30 38.79
CA LYS A 2 46.55 -52.66 38.56
C LYS A 2 46.55 -51.18 38.11
N VAL A 3 46.53 -51.06 36.79
CA VAL A 3 46.06 -49.97 35.93
C VAL A 3 44.52 -49.93 35.91
N LYS A 4 43.90 -48.73 35.93
CA LYS A 4 42.59 -48.37 35.31
C LYS A 4 42.58 -46.85 35.09
N ILE A 5 42.75 -46.30 33.88
CA ILE A 5 41.84 -46.17 32.72
C ILE A 5 40.70 -45.14 32.91
N LEU A 6 40.83 -44.05 32.14
CA LEU A 6 39.85 -43.20 31.44
C LEU A 6 38.69 -42.55 32.22
N SER A 7 38.56 -41.22 32.12
CA SER A 7 37.72 -40.60 31.06
C SER A 7 37.80 -39.07 31.08
N LEU A 8 38.11 -38.51 29.91
CA LEU A 8 38.00 -37.11 29.52
C LEU A 8 36.54 -36.64 29.57
N LEU A 9 36.27 -35.47 30.17
CA LEU A 9 35.17 -34.61 29.74
C LEU A 9 35.69 -33.17 29.62
N ALA A 10 36.04 -32.77 28.41
CA ALA A 10 36.31 -31.37 28.06
C ALA A 10 34.96 -30.69 27.78
N LEU A 11 34.50 -29.86 28.72
CA LEU A 11 33.30 -29.05 28.55
C LEU A 11 33.68 -27.80 27.73
N ILE A 12 33.49 -27.87 26.41
CA ILE A 12 33.61 -26.71 25.53
C ILE A 12 32.36 -25.84 25.74
N THR A 13 32.47 -24.84 26.60
CA THR A 13 31.46 -23.78 26.71
C THR A 13 31.58 -22.87 25.49
N PHE A 14 30.83 -23.20 24.44
CA PHE A 14 30.66 -22.33 23.28
C PHE A 14 29.78 -21.15 23.71
N SER A 15 30.39 -20.11 24.25
CA SER A 15 29.76 -18.80 24.49
C SER A 15 29.52 -18.12 23.14
N GLY A 16 28.58 -18.66 22.38
CA GLY A 16 28.04 -18.05 21.18
C GLY A 16 27.29 -16.79 21.59
N SER A 17 28.01 -15.67 21.61
CA SER A 17 27.41 -14.35 21.62
C SER A 17 26.67 -14.18 20.29
N PHE A 18 25.43 -14.66 20.25
CA PHE A 18 24.47 -14.30 19.24
C PHE A 18 24.14 -12.82 19.47
N ALA A 19 24.99 -11.95 18.93
CA ALA A 19 24.66 -10.56 18.76
C ALA A 19 23.46 -10.52 17.81
N PHE A 20 22.25 -10.55 18.39
CA PHE A 20 21.07 -10.08 17.70
C PHE A 20 21.40 -8.64 17.32
N ALA A 21 21.71 -8.44 16.05
CA ALA A 21 21.72 -7.13 15.45
C ALA A 21 20.40 -6.48 15.85
N LEU A 22 20.49 -5.47 16.72
CA LEU A 22 19.38 -4.59 17.07
C LEU A 22 18.86 -4.06 15.75
N GLY A 23 17.77 -4.67 15.27
CA GLY A 23 17.12 -4.29 14.04
C GLY A 23 16.89 -2.81 14.11
N ASN A 24 17.37 -2.10 13.09
CA ASN A 24 16.99 -0.71 12.85
C ASN A 24 15.51 -0.60 13.18
N ALA A 25 15.14 0.25 14.13
CA ALA A 25 13.77 0.65 14.33
C ALA A 25 13.35 1.33 13.03
N SER A 26 12.93 0.50 12.08
CA SER A 26 12.56 0.86 10.73
C SER A 26 11.41 1.83 10.88
N ARG A 27 11.72 3.12 10.75
CA ARG A 27 10.73 4.18 10.89
C ARG A 27 9.67 3.90 9.85
N ILE A 28 8.43 3.67 10.29
CA ILE A 28 7.30 3.42 9.39
C ILE A 28 7.22 4.58 8.39
N PRO A 29 7.20 4.32 7.07
CA PRO A 29 7.13 5.37 6.07
C PRO A 29 5.77 6.04 6.10
N MET A 30 5.69 7.17 6.82
CA MET A 30 4.47 7.96 6.96
C MET A 30 4.36 9.08 5.92
N SER A 31 5.44 9.38 5.21
CA SER A 31 5.52 10.51 4.28
C SER A 31 6.31 10.15 3.03
N ILE A 32 5.95 10.83 1.94
CA ILE A 32 6.70 10.82 0.69
C ILE A 32 6.59 12.19 0.05
N ALA A 33 7.71 12.72 -0.45
CA ALA A 33 7.85 14.14 -0.79
C ALA A 33 7.37 15.00 0.41
N HIS A 34 6.50 15.99 0.17
CA HIS A 34 5.90 16.79 1.24
C HIS A 34 4.60 16.22 1.80
N PHE A 35 4.01 15.16 1.21
CA PHE A 35 2.75 14.56 1.67
C PHE A 35 2.95 13.60 2.84
N LYS A 36 2.01 13.60 3.79
CA LYS A 36 2.06 12.75 4.99
C LYS A 36 0.71 12.13 5.34
N LEU A 37 0.72 10.82 5.59
CA LEU A 37 -0.43 10.06 6.07
C LEU A 37 -0.89 10.59 7.44
N GLY A 38 -2.21 10.73 7.60
CA GLY A 38 -2.88 11.19 8.82
C GLY A 38 -2.98 12.71 8.96
N GLU A 39 -2.37 13.48 8.06
CA GLU A 39 -2.54 14.95 8.04
C GLU A 39 -3.84 15.35 7.31
N PRO A 40 -4.44 16.50 7.68
CA PRO A 40 -5.63 17.01 7.00
C PRO A 40 -5.30 17.41 5.55
N ILE A 41 -6.23 17.13 4.64
CA ILE A 41 -6.07 17.42 3.21
C ILE A 41 -5.90 18.91 2.91
N ASP A 42 -6.54 19.79 3.69
CA ASP A 42 -6.53 21.24 3.48
C ASP A 42 -5.11 21.85 3.52
N LYS A 43 -4.18 21.20 4.24
CA LYS A 43 -2.76 21.58 4.28
C LYS A 43 -2.10 21.51 2.89
N TYR A 44 -2.67 20.74 1.98
CA TYR A 44 -2.12 20.44 0.66
C TYR A 44 -2.90 21.09 -0.49
N ALA A 45 -3.79 22.04 -0.20
CA ALA A 45 -4.66 22.67 -1.21
C ALA A 45 -3.89 23.23 -2.43
N ALA A 46 -2.67 23.74 -2.23
CA ALA A 46 -1.83 24.25 -3.32
C ALA A 46 -1.16 23.16 -4.18
N SER A 47 -1.19 21.89 -3.75
CA SER A 47 -0.54 20.76 -4.45
C SER A 47 -1.53 19.77 -5.05
N ILE A 48 -2.84 20.01 -4.89
CA ILE A 48 -3.90 19.11 -5.34
C ILE A 48 -4.94 19.85 -6.16
N ASN A 49 -5.63 19.13 -7.03
CA ASN A 49 -6.82 19.63 -7.68
C ASN A 49 -8.05 19.45 -6.77
N ALA A 50 -8.26 20.42 -5.86
CA ALA A 50 -9.35 20.35 -4.88
C ALA A 50 -10.75 20.48 -5.50
N GLY A 51 -10.86 21.04 -6.72
CA GLY A 51 -12.15 21.28 -7.39
C GLY A 51 -12.79 20.03 -8.01
N PHE A 52 -12.01 18.97 -8.20
CA PHE A 52 -12.46 17.75 -8.89
C PHE A 52 -12.11 16.49 -8.09
N PRO A 53 -12.67 16.32 -6.87
CA PRO A 53 -12.52 15.06 -6.15
C PRO A 53 -13.24 13.93 -6.91
N PHE A 54 -12.69 12.73 -6.85
CA PHE A 54 -13.30 11.54 -7.46
C PHE A 54 -13.39 10.37 -6.47
N HIS A 55 -14.34 9.48 -6.71
CA HIS A 55 -14.57 8.29 -5.89
C HIS A 55 -14.23 7.05 -6.71
N ASP A 56 -13.50 6.13 -6.08
CA ASP A 56 -13.23 4.81 -6.64
C ASP A 56 -14.38 3.88 -6.24
N ALA A 57 -15.00 3.21 -7.22
CA ALA A 57 -16.13 2.32 -6.97
C ALA A 57 -15.75 1.13 -6.06
N ASP A 58 -14.48 0.71 -6.09
CA ASP A 58 -13.96 -0.36 -5.22
C ASP A 58 -13.72 0.14 -3.79
N TYR A 59 -13.53 1.45 -3.61
CA TYR A 59 -13.28 2.11 -2.34
C TYR A 59 -14.23 3.30 -2.12
N PRO A 60 -15.55 3.07 -2.05
CA PRO A 60 -16.54 4.16 -1.96
C PRO A 60 -16.44 4.98 -0.67
N TYR A 61 -15.74 4.46 0.33
CA TYR A 61 -15.43 5.11 1.60
C TYR A 61 -14.18 6.01 1.55
N LEU A 62 -13.61 6.21 0.35
CA LEU A 62 -12.49 7.10 0.09
C LEU A 62 -12.87 8.19 -0.91
N THR A 63 -12.31 9.38 -0.71
CA THR A 63 -12.36 10.48 -1.68
C THR A 63 -10.94 10.75 -2.15
N HIS A 64 -10.74 10.77 -3.46
CA HIS A 64 -9.43 10.97 -4.08
C HIS A 64 -9.31 12.39 -4.63
N TYR A 65 -8.11 12.96 -4.51
CA TYR A 65 -7.74 14.26 -5.03
C TYR A 65 -6.49 14.09 -5.89
N GLU A 66 -6.56 14.53 -7.13
CA GLU A 66 -5.42 14.52 -8.04
C GLU A 66 -4.30 15.42 -7.50
N ILE A 67 -3.06 14.95 -7.58
CA ILE A 67 -1.85 15.72 -7.23
C ILE A 67 -1.33 16.39 -8.49
N LEU A 68 -1.11 17.71 -8.43
CA LEU A 68 -0.50 18.47 -9.51
C LEU A 68 0.95 18.02 -9.74
N PRO A 69 1.47 17.98 -10.98
CA PRO A 69 2.88 17.66 -11.23
C PRO A 69 3.85 18.58 -10.48
N PHE A 70 4.95 18.04 -9.98
CA PHE A 70 5.99 18.78 -9.27
C PHE A 70 7.36 18.09 -9.46
N GLU A 71 8.44 18.68 -8.92
CA GLU A 71 9.79 18.17 -9.15
C GLU A 71 9.92 16.67 -8.83
N GLY A 72 10.33 15.89 -9.84
CA GLY A 72 10.52 14.44 -9.76
C GLY A 72 9.24 13.60 -9.93
N PHE A 73 8.06 14.22 -10.02
CA PHE A 73 6.77 13.52 -10.08
C PHE A 73 5.84 14.08 -11.15
N SER A 74 5.29 13.20 -11.99
CA SER A 74 4.33 13.58 -13.04
C SER A 74 2.89 13.73 -12.50
N GLY A 75 2.69 13.72 -11.18
CA GLY A 75 1.40 13.78 -10.51
C GLY A 75 1.07 12.49 -9.74
N GLY A 76 -0.22 12.24 -9.54
CA GLY A 76 -0.73 11.12 -8.76
C GLY A 76 -2.03 11.47 -8.06
N PHE A 77 -2.26 10.89 -6.88
CA PHE A 77 -3.39 11.25 -6.05
C PHE A 77 -3.11 11.06 -4.56
N VAL A 78 -3.81 11.81 -3.73
CA VAL A 78 -4.03 11.49 -2.32
C VAL A 78 -5.48 11.06 -2.12
N ALA A 79 -5.74 10.21 -1.13
CA ALA A 79 -7.11 9.87 -0.75
C ALA A 79 -7.35 10.15 0.73
N THR A 80 -8.52 10.68 1.06
CA THR A 80 -9.01 10.84 2.42
C THR A 80 -10.11 9.83 2.71
N GLY A 81 -10.32 9.54 3.99
CA GLY A 81 -11.54 8.91 4.45
C GLY A 81 -12.73 9.87 4.29
N ASN A 82 -13.92 9.32 4.01
CA ASN A 82 -15.15 10.12 3.88
C ASN A 82 -16.30 9.65 4.77
N CYS A 83 -16.08 8.63 5.62
CA CYS A 83 -17.11 8.11 6.51
C CYS A 83 -16.89 8.53 7.97
N THR A 84 -15.67 8.44 8.49
CA THR A 84 -15.43 8.73 9.92
C THR A 84 -15.46 10.22 10.28
N GLY A 85 -15.56 11.09 9.28
CA GLY A 85 -15.51 12.55 9.43
C GLY A 85 -14.10 13.12 9.56
N SER A 86 -13.05 12.29 9.51
CA SER A 86 -11.67 12.77 9.48
C SER A 86 -11.19 12.89 8.03
N SER A 87 -11.20 14.10 7.46
CA SER A 87 -10.65 14.43 6.13
C SER A 87 -9.12 14.34 6.09
N LYS A 88 -8.58 13.26 6.68
CA LYS A 88 -7.15 12.97 6.81
C LYS A 88 -6.71 12.08 5.68
N ILE A 89 -5.49 12.30 5.20
CA ILE A 89 -4.90 11.49 4.13
C ILE A 89 -4.68 10.06 4.64
N VAL A 90 -5.28 9.08 3.97
CA VAL A 90 -5.13 7.65 4.26
C VAL A 90 -4.40 6.89 3.14
N ARG A 91 -4.29 7.49 1.95
CA ARG A 91 -3.54 6.94 0.82
C ARG A 91 -2.79 8.05 0.08
N ILE A 92 -1.57 7.76 -0.34
CA ILE A 92 -0.77 8.62 -1.23
C ILE A 92 -0.30 7.72 -2.37
N LYS A 93 -0.53 8.12 -3.61
CA LYS A 93 0.06 7.53 -4.81
C LYS A 93 0.77 8.64 -5.58
N LEU A 94 2.05 8.47 -5.84
CA LEU A 94 2.83 9.38 -6.67
C LEU A 94 3.39 8.62 -7.87
N LYS A 95 3.28 9.21 -9.05
CA LYS A 95 3.91 8.73 -10.27
C LYS A 95 5.19 9.53 -10.49
N TYR A 96 6.32 8.83 -10.67
CA TYR A 96 7.59 9.48 -10.94
C TYR A 96 7.61 10.04 -12.36
N ALA A 97 8.31 11.16 -12.54
CA ALA A 97 8.54 11.74 -13.87
C ALA A 97 9.45 10.84 -14.72
N ASP A 98 10.42 10.18 -14.10
CA ASP A 98 11.25 9.16 -14.74
C ASP A 98 10.49 7.82 -14.75
N SER A 99 10.04 7.43 -15.95
CA SER A 99 9.28 6.21 -16.19
C SER A 99 10.16 5.01 -16.56
N SER A 100 11.50 5.14 -16.52
CA SER A 100 12.40 4.07 -16.93
C SER A 100 12.44 2.90 -15.93
N GLU A 101 12.69 1.70 -16.45
CA GLU A 101 12.92 0.50 -15.64
C GLU A 101 14.21 0.66 -14.80
N GLU A 102 15.24 1.32 -15.36
CA GLU A 102 16.48 1.60 -14.64
C GLU A 102 16.21 2.46 -13.39
N PHE A 103 15.35 3.47 -13.50
CA PHE A 103 14.95 4.28 -12.35
C PHE A 103 14.18 3.47 -11.31
N PHE A 104 13.22 2.63 -11.76
CA PHE A 104 12.50 1.72 -10.86
C PHE A 104 13.46 0.82 -10.06
N GLN A 105 14.45 0.22 -10.72
CA GLN A 105 15.43 -0.63 -10.06
C GLN A 105 16.32 0.16 -9.08
N ARG A 106 16.70 1.39 -9.42
CA ARG A 106 17.44 2.28 -8.49
C ARG A 106 16.61 2.57 -7.24
N ILE A 107 15.35 2.97 -7.39
CA ILE A 107 14.46 3.24 -6.26
C ILE A 107 14.24 1.99 -5.42
N LYS A 108 13.99 0.84 -6.05
CA LYS A 108 13.85 -0.44 -5.34
C LYS A 108 15.05 -0.73 -4.46
N LYS A 109 16.27 -0.60 -5.00
CA LYS A 109 17.51 -0.84 -4.26
C LYS A 109 17.64 0.09 -3.04
N GLU A 110 17.30 1.36 -3.18
CA GLU A 110 17.33 2.31 -2.07
C GLU A 110 16.25 2.02 -1.01
N LEU A 111 15.06 1.59 -1.42
CA LEU A 111 14.01 1.14 -0.50
C LEU A 111 14.43 -0.14 0.25
N GLU A 112 15.07 -1.10 -0.43
CA GLU A 112 15.58 -2.32 0.19
C GLU A 112 16.69 -2.03 1.20
N LYS A 113 17.59 -1.11 0.87
CA LYS A 113 18.63 -0.64 1.79
C LYS A 113 18.03 -0.01 3.05
N ARG A 114 16.91 0.72 2.92
CA ARG A 114 16.27 1.45 4.01
C ARG A 114 15.32 0.61 4.86
N TYR A 115 14.54 -0.26 4.23
CA TYR A 115 13.42 -0.96 4.85
C TYR A 115 13.54 -2.49 4.82
N GLY A 116 14.62 -3.03 4.25
CA GLY A 116 14.79 -4.47 4.02
C GLY A 116 14.05 -4.95 2.77
N LYS A 117 14.12 -6.26 2.51
CA LYS A 117 13.45 -6.88 1.35
C LYS A 117 11.92 -6.75 1.44
N PRO A 118 11.21 -6.55 0.32
CA PRO A 118 9.75 -6.56 0.29
C PRO A 118 9.21 -7.94 0.68
N GLN A 119 8.06 -7.98 1.36
CA GLN A 119 7.44 -9.25 1.75
C GLN A 119 6.60 -9.88 0.62
N VAL A 120 6.13 -9.08 -0.35
CA VAL A 120 5.26 -9.56 -1.42
C VAL A 120 5.73 -9.01 -2.76
N TYR A 121 5.86 -9.92 -3.72
CA TYR A 121 5.97 -9.64 -5.14
C TYR A 121 4.61 -9.86 -5.81
N ARG A 122 4.23 -8.96 -6.71
CA ARG A 122 3.12 -9.16 -7.65
C ARG A 122 3.59 -8.69 -9.03
N GLY A 123 3.61 -9.59 -10.00
CA GLY A 123 3.85 -9.23 -11.39
C GLY A 123 3.09 -10.17 -12.30
N ASP A 124 2.88 -9.77 -13.55
CA ASP A 124 2.37 -10.69 -14.57
C ASP A 124 3.49 -11.59 -15.10
N PRO A 125 3.16 -12.73 -15.73
CA PRO A 125 4.15 -13.69 -16.25
C PRO A 125 5.12 -13.11 -17.29
N PHE A 126 4.73 -12.01 -17.95
CA PHE A 126 5.50 -11.33 -18.98
C PHE A 126 6.28 -10.13 -18.43
N HIS A 127 6.20 -9.87 -17.11
CA HIS A 127 6.85 -8.76 -16.42
C HIS A 127 6.49 -7.38 -16.98
N VAL A 128 5.31 -7.24 -17.60
CA VAL A 128 4.81 -5.95 -18.09
C VAL A 128 4.43 -5.04 -16.92
N PHE A 129 3.98 -5.63 -15.81
CA PHE A 129 3.67 -5.04 -14.54
C PHE A 129 4.48 -5.73 -13.45
N VAL A 130 5.18 -4.93 -12.66
CA VAL A 130 5.96 -5.38 -11.51
C VAL A 130 5.57 -4.56 -10.28
N SER A 131 5.33 -5.21 -9.15
CA SER A 131 4.95 -4.56 -7.90
C SER A 131 5.60 -5.23 -6.69
N TRP A 132 6.32 -4.42 -5.91
CA TRP A 132 6.96 -4.81 -4.67
C TRP A 132 6.26 -4.15 -3.50
N LYS A 133 5.90 -4.94 -2.48
CA LYS A 133 5.15 -4.45 -1.34
C LYS A 133 5.90 -4.69 -0.03
N TRP A 134 5.99 -3.62 0.75
CA TRP A 134 6.42 -3.62 2.14
C TRP A 134 5.21 -3.43 3.06
N ARG A 135 5.21 -4.13 4.20
CA ARG A 135 4.25 -3.95 5.28
C ARG A 135 4.99 -3.54 6.55
N PHE A 136 4.43 -2.56 7.24
CA PHE A 136 4.95 -2.00 8.50
C PHE A 136 3.84 -1.99 9.54
N GLU A 137 4.21 -2.31 10.77
CA GLU A 137 3.29 -2.35 11.90
C GLU A 137 3.99 -1.83 13.16
N ASP A 138 3.35 -0.93 13.91
CA ASP A 138 3.86 -0.50 15.22
C ASP A 138 3.15 -1.21 16.38
N LYS A 139 3.71 -1.07 17.59
CA LYS A 139 3.15 -1.65 18.83
C LYS A 139 1.77 -1.10 19.19
N LYS A 140 1.33 -0.01 18.58
CA LYS A 140 0.02 0.62 18.80
C LYS A 140 -1.03 0.16 17.78
N GLY A 141 -0.71 -0.84 16.95
CA GLY A 141 -1.61 -1.38 15.93
C GLY A 141 -1.71 -0.50 14.68
N LYS A 142 -0.82 0.49 14.51
CA LYS A 142 -0.72 1.26 13.28
C LYS A 142 -0.20 0.36 12.17
N VAL A 143 -0.94 0.25 11.08
CA VAL A 143 -0.51 -0.56 9.93
C VAL A 143 -0.36 0.32 8.71
N VAL A 144 0.82 0.29 8.10
CA VAL A 144 1.12 0.98 6.84
C VAL A 144 1.65 -0.01 5.82
N SER A 145 1.28 0.14 4.56
CA SER A 145 1.95 -0.56 3.46
C SER A 145 2.55 0.42 2.47
N MET A 146 3.74 0.11 1.99
CA MET A 146 4.38 0.81 0.88
C MET A 146 4.42 -0.12 -0.33
N ILE A 147 4.09 0.38 -1.51
CA ILE A 147 4.13 -0.39 -2.75
C ILE A 147 4.91 0.41 -3.78
N LEU A 148 5.93 -0.19 -4.38
CA LEU A 148 6.60 0.33 -5.56
C LEU A 148 6.13 -0.50 -6.75
N GLU A 149 5.64 0.16 -7.80
CA GLU A 149 5.16 -0.50 -9.00
C GLU A 149 5.76 0.12 -10.26
N HIS A 150 5.92 -0.71 -11.29
CA HIS A 150 6.33 -0.31 -12.63
C HIS A 150 5.45 -1.00 -13.65
N TYR A 151 4.99 -0.26 -14.65
CA TYR A 151 4.28 -0.78 -15.80
C TYR A 151 5.01 -0.38 -17.10
N SER A 152 5.54 -1.36 -17.83
CA SER A 152 6.28 -1.17 -19.09
C SER A 152 5.39 -1.34 -20.33
N GLY A 153 4.10 -1.61 -20.14
CA GLY A 153 3.17 -1.85 -21.24
C GLY A 153 2.91 -0.61 -22.10
N ARG A 154 2.56 -0.88 -23.36
CA ARG A 154 2.13 0.10 -24.35
C ARG A 154 0.66 -0.14 -24.63
N GLY A 155 -0.21 0.52 -23.85
CA GLY A 155 -1.65 0.40 -24.00
C GLY A 155 -2.33 1.69 -23.56
N GLU A 156 -3.50 1.96 -24.14
CA GLU A 156 -4.31 3.14 -23.81
C GLU A 156 -5.00 3.02 -22.43
N GLU A 157 -5.11 1.79 -21.92
CA GLU A 157 -5.86 1.47 -20.70
C GLU A 157 -5.09 1.73 -19.39
N TYR A 158 -3.76 1.58 -19.40
CA TYR A 158 -2.93 1.71 -18.20
C TYR A 158 -1.81 2.71 -18.40
N ALA A 159 -1.70 3.67 -17.48
CA ALA A 159 -0.61 4.62 -17.47
C ALA A 159 0.74 3.92 -17.19
N SER A 160 1.64 3.93 -18.16
CA SER A 160 3.01 3.39 -18.06
C SER A 160 3.90 4.17 -17.11
N GLY A 161 4.97 3.52 -16.64
CA GLY A 161 6.00 4.08 -15.80
C GLY A 161 5.96 3.62 -14.35
N THR A 162 6.68 4.36 -13.51
CA THR A 162 6.96 3.97 -12.12
C THR A 162 6.11 4.77 -11.15
N ALA A 163 5.49 4.09 -10.18
CA ALA A 163 4.72 4.73 -9.12
C ALA A 163 5.04 4.14 -7.75
N ILE A 164 4.85 4.97 -6.73
CA ILE A 164 5.02 4.58 -5.33
C ILE A 164 3.77 4.96 -4.54
N LYS A 165 3.33 4.04 -3.70
CA LYS A 165 2.11 4.16 -2.89
C LYS A 165 2.44 4.00 -1.42
N LEU A 166 1.82 4.83 -0.58
CA LEU A 166 1.71 4.63 0.86
C LEU A 166 0.24 4.49 1.22
N ASN A 167 -0.09 3.45 2.00
CA ASN A 167 -1.46 3.21 2.46
C ASN A 167 -1.47 3.08 3.98
N TYR A 168 -2.30 3.90 4.64
CA TYR A 168 -2.58 3.79 6.06
C TYR A 168 -3.65 2.73 6.31
N ILE A 169 -3.28 1.46 6.18
CA ILE A 169 -4.19 0.31 6.16
C ILE A 169 -5.15 0.28 7.36
N SER A 170 -4.67 0.57 8.58
CA SER A 170 -5.54 0.56 9.75
C SER A 170 -6.62 1.67 9.71
N GLU A 171 -6.32 2.83 9.14
CA GLU A 171 -7.30 3.92 8.95
C GLU A 171 -8.25 3.64 7.79
N ILE A 172 -7.74 3.12 6.66
CA ILE A 172 -8.58 2.67 5.53
C ILE A 172 -9.62 1.65 6.01
N ARG A 173 -9.22 0.68 6.84
CA ARG A 173 -10.14 -0.31 7.44
C ARG A 173 -11.18 0.32 8.38
N ARG A 174 -10.82 1.40 9.07
CA ARG A 174 -11.76 2.15 9.92
C ARG A 174 -12.83 2.83 9.07
N GLU A 175 -12.43 3.48 7.97
CA GLU A 175 -13.36 4.06 6.99
C GLU A 175 -14.28 3.02 6.37
N GLU A 176 -13.71 1.89 5.93
CA GLU A 176 -14.49 0.77 5.38
C GLU A 176 -15.53 0.24 6.39
N SER A 177 -15.12 0.05 7.64
CA SER A 177 -16.00 -0.44 8.71
C SER A 177 -17.11 0.55 9.03
N CYS A 178 -16.80 1.85 9.04
CA CYS A 178 -17.79 2.91 9.18
C CYS A 178 -18.81 2.87 8.03
N PHE A 179 -18.34 2.78 6.80
CA PHE A 179 -19.18 2.82 5.60
C PHE A 179 -20.12 1.62 5.54
N LYS A 180 -19.61 0.42 5.86
CA LYS A 180 -20.41 -0.80 5.95
C LYS A 180 -21.53 -0.68 6.99
N LYS A 181 -21.28 -0.09 8.15
CA LYS A 181 -22.31 0.13 9.18
C LYS A 181 -23.44 1.04 8.69
N HIS A 182 -23.10 2.14 8.01
CA HIS A 182 -24.11 3.05 7.47
C HIS A 182 -24.93 2.42 6.34
N ARG A 183 -24.32 1.59 5.48
CA ARG A 183 -25.06 0.85 4.44
C ARG A 183 -26.02 -0.20 4.97
N ILE A 184 -25.71 -0.83 6.10
CA ILE A 184 -26.63 -1.79 6.74
C ILE A 184 -27.82 -1.03 7.39
N GLY A 185 -27.61 0.21 7.85
CA GLY A 185 -28.67 1.09 8.33
C GLY A 185 -29.54 1.72 7.24
N ILE A 186 -29.04 1.77 6.00
CA ILE A 186 -29.78 2.15 4.78
C ILE A 186 -30.14 0.85 4.04
N ALA A 187 -30.95 -0.01 4.69
CA ALA A 187 -31.65 -1.01 3.91
C ALA A 187 -32.60 -0.25 2.97
N PRO A 188 -32.55 -0.47 1.64
CA PRO A 188 -33.64 -0.02 0.79
C PRO A 188 -34.92 -0.62 1.38
N ASP A 189 -35.99 0.17 1.42
CA ASP A 189 -37.31 -0.37 1.64
C ASP A 189 -37.48 -1.62 0.75
N GLY A 190 -37.94 -2.72 1.32
CA GLY A 190 -38.06 -3.99 0.62
C GLY A 190 -39.12 -3.99 -0.50
N SER A 191 -39.42 -2.84 -1.11
CA SER A 191 -40.36 -2.67 -2.23
C SER A 191 -39.74 -3.07 -3.57
N GLY A 192 -38.41 -3.16 -3.65
CA GLY A 192 -37.72 -3.77 -4.80
C GLY A 192 -37.89 -5.28 -4.77
N LYS A 193 -38.92 -5.81 -5.44
CA LYS A 193 -39.02 -7.24 -5.80
C LYS A 193 -37.68 -7.65 -6.43
N LYS A 194 -36.83 -8.37 -5.70
CA LYS A 194 -35.69 -9.07 -6.29
C LYS A 194 -36.26 -10.05 -7.30
N SER A 195 -36.14 -9.71 -8.59
CA SER A 195 -36.45 -10.64 -9.66
C SER A 195 -35.60 -11.89 -9.45
N THR A 196 -36.24 -13.00 -9.12
CA THR A 196 -35.61 -14.33 -9.04
C THR A 196 -35.45 -14.97 -10.41
N LYS A 197 -35.86 -14.27 -11.48
CA LYS A 197 -35.74 -14.77 -12.85
C LYS A 197 -34.27 -14.73 -13.25
N ALA A 198 -33.70 -15.90 -13.53
CA ALA A 198 -32.39 -16.02 -14.15
C ALA A 198 -32.38 -15.20 -15.45
N LEU A 199 -31.40 -14.31 -15.59
CA LEU A 199 -31.19 -13.54 -16.80
C LEU A 199 -30.66 -14.47 -17.89
N ASP A 200 -31.14 -14.28 -19.12
CA ASP A 200 -30.63 -15.01 -20.28
C ASP A 200 -29.17 -14.64 -20.55
N ILE A 201 -28.37 -15.53 -21.15
CA ILE A 201 -26.96 -15.24 -21.45
C ILE A 201 -26.84 -14.06 -22.41
N ASP A 202 -27.79 -13.88 -23.32
CA ASP A 202 -27.83 -12.78 -24.28
C ASP A 202 -27.95 -11.41 -23.58
N TYR A 203 -28.43 -11.37 -22.35
CA TYR A 203 -28.43 -10.15 -21.53
C TYR A 203 -27.01 -9.65 -21.20
N PHE A 204 -26.04 -10.57 -21.12
CA PHE A 204 -24.65 -10.27 -20.75
C PHE A 204 -23.73 -10.10 -21.96
N LEU A 205 -24.20 -10.40 -23.18
CA LEU A 205 -23.40 -10.33 -24.40
C LEU A 205 -23.56 -8.96 -25.07
N PRO A 206 -22.47 -8.34 -25.55
CA PRO A 206 -22.58 -7.16 -26.43
C PRO A 206 -23.20 -7.58 -27.76
N TYR A 207 -24.06 -6.72 -28.33
CA TYR A 207 -24.62 -6.90 -29.68
C TYR A 207 -23.60 -6.58 -30.78
#